data_AF-A0A7Z2PNN3-F1
#
_entry.id   AF-A0A7Z2PNN3-F1
#
_cell.length_a   1.000
_cell.length_b   1.000
_cell.length_c   1.000
_cell.angle_alpha   90.00
_cell.angle_beta   90.00
_cell.angle_gamma   90.00
#
_symmetry.space_group_name_H-M   'P 1'
#
loop_
_entity.id
_entity.type
_entity.pdbx_description
1 polymer ?
#
loop_
_entity_poly.entity_id
_entity_poly.type
_entity_poly.pdbx_seq_one_letter_code
_entity_poly.pdbx_strand_id
1 'polypeptide(L)'
;MASYYRSKSPPCIDETLAQFRQMVPRSAPDTLVGFLAEVFKASPEERERLLKNEPSNNVKQVYLYSLYRAGLSDETQKYAAANQLTALLDKLQAGRVPTLEAVRPSAIPGDNDALIGAYMASGKTVFIQRILENYTSAEDPMVSDALRMAYMMSKFGNTLTPKGRDDVMTKAACEKYQCKADSQKFRRLLTLASAFWSTQSLSAKDEGIKTTLSDFFARDARLKDLLAAEQAAFGNYMTAIMLIATFKDKREGADQDRTYELMNKSASIYEHFGTGKEAFEPFISLKK
;
A
#
# COMPACT_ATOMS: atom_id res chain seq x y z
N MET A 1 1.94 16.28 -6.26
CA MET A 1 0.61 15.63 -6.14
C MET A 1 -0.13 15.87 -4.82
N ALA A 2 0.50 15.73 -3.64
CA ALA A 2 -0.18 15.74 -2.33
C ALA A 2 -1.05 16.98 -1.99
N SER A 3 -0.92 18.10 -2.72
CA SER A 3 -1.71 19.32 -2.55
C SER A 3 -2.63 19.65 -3.73
N TYR A 4 -2.64 18.87 -4.81
CA TYR A 4 -3.36 19.25 -6.03
C TYR A 4 -4.86 19.39 -5.81
N TYR A 5 -5.53 18.46 -5.13
CA TYR A 5 -6.98 18.63 -4.92
C TYR A 5 -7.33 19.91 -4.13
N ARG A 6 -6.39 20.48 -3.37
CA ARG A 6 -6.56 21.74 -2.63
C ARG A 6 -6.34 22.97 -3.51
N SER A 7 -5.35 22.94 -4.39
CA SER A 7 -4.97 24.11 -5.22
C SER A 7 -5.50 24.07 -6.66
N LYS A 8 -5.88 22.87 -7.14
CA LYS A 8 -6.23 22.54 -8.53
C LYS A 8 -5.24 23.12 -9.56
N SER A 9 -3.97 23.24 -9.18
CA SER A 9 -2.95 23.99 -9.92
C SER A 9 -2.36 23.17 -11.08
N PRO A 10 -2.55 23.59 -12.34
CA PRO A 10 -1.99 22.91 -13.52
C PRO A 10 -0.45 22.72 -13.49
N PRO A 11 0.35 23.70 -13.00
CA PRO A 11 1.80 23.52 -12.83
C PRO A 11 2.20 22.28 -12.02
N CYS A 12 1.41 21.88 -11.02
CA CYS A 12 1.71 20.68 -10.22
C CYS A 12 1.64 19.39 -11.06
N ILE A 13 0.72 19.33 -12.04
CA ILE A 13 0.62 18.22 -12.99
C ILE A 13 1.81 18.26 -13.95
N ASP A 14 2.11 19.44 -14.48
CA ASP A 14 3.20 19.63 -15.45
C ASP A 14 4.56 19.24 -14.87
N GLU A 15 4.86 19.62 -13.63
CA GLU A 15 6.07 19.21 -12.90
C GLU A 15 6.15 17.70 -12.72
N THR A 16 5.04 17.07 -12.30
CA THR A 16 4.97 15.62 -12.11
C THR A 16 5.22 14.88 -13.42
N LEU A 17 4.61 15.34 -14.51
CA LEU A 17 4.81 14.77 -15.84
C LEU A 17 6.22 15.03 -16.38
N ALA A 18 6.79 16.21 -16.14
CA ALA A 18 8.17 16.53 -16.55
C ALA A 18 9.18 15.59 -15.89
N GLN A 19 9.02 15.30 -14.59
CA GLN A 19 9.83 14.30 -13.89
C GLN A 19 9.62 12.91 -14.48
N PHE A 20 8.37 12.51 -14.74
CA PHE A 20 8.06 11.20 -15.31
C PHE A 20 8.64 11.02 -16.72
N ARG A 21 8.67 12.07 -17.55
CA ARG A 21 9.30 12.04 -18.89
C ARG A 21 10.80 11.70 -18.84
N GLN A 22 11.48 12.05 -17.75
CA GLN A 22 12.91 11.80 -17.55
C GLN A 22 13.20 10.40 -16.99
N MET A 23 12.18 9.66 -16.57
CA MET A 23 12.35 8.30 -16.05
C MET A 23 12.55 7.29 -17.18
N VAL A 24 13.41 6.30 -16.93
CA VAL A 24 13.57 5.13 -17.81
C VAL A 24 12.19 4.47 -18.01
N PRO A 25 11.84 4.02 -19.24
CA PRO A 25 10.58 3.32 -19.49
C PRO A 25 10.34 2.21 -18.46
N ARG A 26 9.28 2.35 -17.69
CA ARG A 26 8.78 1.39 -16.70
C ARG A 26 7.26 1.27 -16.85
N SER A 27 6.67 0.27 -16.21
CA SER A 27 5.22 0.19 -16.06
C SER A 27 4.65 1.51 -15.55
N ALA A 28 3.51 1.92 -16.10
CA ALA A 28 2.81 3.13 -15.68
C ALA A 28 2.57 3.10 -14.16
N PRO A 29 2.97 4.13 -13.39
CA PRO A 29 2.71 4.16 -11.96
C PRO A 29 1.20 4.26 -11.71
N ASP A 30 0.63 3.29 -11.01
CA ASP A 30 -0.83 3.21 -10.77
C ASP A 30 -1.36 4.47 -10.07
N THR A 31 -0.59 5.08 -9.17
CA THR A 31 -0.94 6.38 -8.55
C THR A 31 -1.09 7.50 -9.58
N LEU A 32 -0.20 7.58 -10.57
CA LEU A 32 -0.29 8.61 -11.61
C LEU A 32 -1.46 8.34 -12.54
N VAL A 33 -1.70 7.07 -12.90
CA VAL A 33 -2.86 6.65 -13.69
C VAL A 33 -4.16 7.01 -12.99
N GLY A 34 -4.29 6.69 -11.71
CA GLY A 34 -5.48 7.02 -10.93
C GLY A 34 -5.71 8.52 -10.75
N PHE A 35 -4.63 9.28 -10.52
CA PHE A 35 -4.69 10.74 -10.45
C PHE A 35 -5.18 11.36 -11.75
N LEU A 36 -4.58 11.01 -12.88
CA LEU A 36 -4.94 11.55 -14.19
C LEU A 36 -6.31 11.07 -14.65
N ALA A 37 -6.71 9.84 -14.33
CA ALA A 37 -8.05 9.34 -14.64
C ALA A 37 -9.13 10.20 -13.97
N GLU A 38 -8.96 10.55 -12.70
CA GLU A 38 -9.91 11.44 -12.01
C GLU A 38 -9.83 12.88 -12.53
N VAL A 39 -8.65 13.41 -12.87
CA VAL A 39 -8.51 14.73 -13.53
C VAL A 39 -9.23 14.73 -14.88
N PHE A 40 -9.02 13.72 -15.72
CA PHE A 40 -9.62 13.61 -17.05
C PHE A 40 -11.14 13.48 -17.00
N LYS A 41 -11.66 12.83 -15.96
CA LYS A 41 -13.09 12.73 -15.72
C LYS A 41 -13.68 14.06 -15.23
N ALA A 42 -13.00 14.73 -14.31
CA ALA A 42 -13.53 15.92 -13.63
C ALA A 42 -13.26 17.25 -14.35
N SER A 43 -12.24 17.32 -15.23
CA SER A 43 -11.83 18.54 -15.92
C SER A 43 -11.57 18.27 -17.41
N PRO A 44 -12.59 18.41 -18.28
CA PRO A 44 -12.44 18.25 -19.73
C PRO A 44 -11.43 19.20 -20.36
N GLU A 45 -11.32 20.43 -19.85
CA GLU A 45 -10.35 21.43 -20.33
C GLU A 45 -8.91 20.99 -20.05
N GLU A 46 -8.64 20.53 -18.84
CA GLU A 46 -7.31 20.06 -18.46
C GLU A 46 -6.96 18.76 -19.19
N ARG A 47 -7.94 17.88 -19.40
CA ARG A 47 -7.80 16.71 -20.25
C ARG A 47 -7.36 17.09 -21.66
N GLU A 48 -8.06 18.02 -22.31
CA GLU A 48 -7.71 18.46 -23.66
C GLU A 48 -6.30 19.06 -23.71
N ARG A 49 -5.96 19.92 -22.73
CA ARG A 49 -4.62 20.52 -22.60
C ARG A 49 -3.53 19.46 -22.52
N LEU A 50 -3.72 18.45 -21.66
CA LEU A 50 -2.72 17.42 -21.40
C LEU A 50 -2.56 16.43 -22.56
N LEU A 51 -3.67 16.06 -23.23
CA LEU A 51 -3.62 15.12 -24.35
C LEU A 51 -3.02 15.74 -25.62
N LYS A 52 -2.94 17.07 -25.70
CA LYS A 52 -2.42 17.79 -26.86
C LYS A 52 -0.89 17.69 -26.96
N ASN A 53 -0.41 17.13 -28.08
CA ASN A 53 1.00 17.14 -28.49
C ASN A 53 2.00 16.58 -27.46
N GLU A 54 1.62 15.59 -26.63
CA GLU A 54 2.57 14.93 -25.72
C GLU A 54 3.69 14.22 -26.50
N PRO A 55 4.97 14.57 -26.32
CA PRO A 55 6.07 13.95 -27.08
C PRO A 55 6.52 12.60 -26.50
N SER A 56 6.30 12.32 -25.22
CA SER A 56 6.84 11.13 -24.56
C SER A 56 5.92 9.91 -24.74
N ASN A 57 6.43 8.85 -25.38
CA ASN A 57 5.71 7.58 -25.50
C ASN A 57 5.32 6.98 -24.15
N ASN A 58 6.13 7.19 -23.09
CA ASN A 58 5.81 6.73 -21.75
C ASN A 58 4.59 7.47 -21.19
N VAL A 59 4.54 8.79 -21.32
CA VAL A 59 3.40 9.60 -20.87
C VAL A 59 2.15 9.28 -21.69
N LYS A 60 2.28 9.08 -23.02
CA LYS A 60 1.15 8.68 -23.87
C LYS A 60 0.50 7.38 -23.39
N GLN A 61 1.31 6.38 -23.00
CA GLN A 61 0.78 5.15 -22.41
C GLN A 61 0.02 5.44 -21.12
N VAL A 62 0.60 6.23 -20.20
CA VAL A 62 -0.08 6.63 -18.95
C VAL A 62 -1.40 7.34 -19.24
N TYR A 63 -1.46 8.24 -20.20
CA TYR A 63 -2.70 8.91 -20.61
C TYR A 63 -3.73 7.93 -21.13
N LEU A 64 -3.33 6.94 -21.94
CA LEU A 64 -4.25 5.89 -22.40
C LEU A 64 -4.81 5.08 -21.23
N TYR A 65 -3.96 4.61 -20.33
CA TYR A 65 -4.40 3.93 -19.10
C TYR A 65 -5.37 4.80 -18.29
N SER A 66 -5.08 6.10 -18.18
CA SER A 66 -5.88 7.05 -17.40
C SER A 66 -7.26 7.29 -18.03
N LEU A 67 -7.33 7.51 -19.35
CA LEU A 67 -8.58 7.65 -20.09
C LEU A 67 -9.44 6.40 -19.96
N TYR A 68 -8.83 5.23 -20.11
CA TYR A 68 -9.50 3.95 -19.96
C TYR A 68 -10.04 3.77 -18.53
N ARG A 69 -9.21 4.01 -17.51
CA ARG A 69 -9.62 3.91 -16.10
C ARG A 69 -10.67 4.96 -15.70
N ALA A 70 -10.72 6.10 -16.40
CA ALA A 70 -11.75 7.12 -16.23
C ALA A 70 -13.11 6.72 -16.82
N GLY A 71 -13.17 5.69 -17.66
CA GLY A 71 -14.38 5.25 -18.36
C GLY A 71 -14.72 6.09 -19.60
N LEU A 72 -13.77 6.87 -20.12
CA LEU A 72 -13.94 7.76 -21.28
C LEU A 72 -13.70 6.99 -22.57
N SER A 73 -14.64 6.10 -22.93
CA SER A 73 -14.44 5.10 -23.99
C SER A 73 -14.11 5.72 -25.36
N ASP A 74 -14.85 6.75 -25.77
CA ASP A 74 -14.68 7.40 -27.07
C ASP A 74 -13.32 8.11 -27.16
N GLU A 75 -12.95 8.86 -26.12
CA GLU A 75 -11.65 9.53 -26.05
C GLU A 75 -10.50 8.52 -25.97
N THR A 76 -10.69 7.42 -25.25
CA THR A 76 -9.69 6.33 -25.16
C THR A 76 -9.41 5.75 -26.54
N GLN A 77 -10.44 5.42 -27.32
CA GLN A 77 -10.30 4.87 -28.67
C GLN A 77 -9.64 5.87 -29.62
N LYS A 78 -10.12 7.12 -29.63
CA LYS A 78 -9.55 8.20 -30.46
C LYS A 78 -8.07 8.43 -30.13
N TYR A 79 -7.74 8.49 -28.84
CA TYR A 79 -6.37 8.72 -28.38
C TYR A 79 -5.44 7.55 -28.72
N ALA A 80 -5.91 6.31 -28.56
CA ALA A 80 -5.16 5.11 -28.91
C ALA A 80 -4.82 5.06 -30.41
N ALA A 81 -5.80 5.33 -31.28
CA ALA A 81 -5.61 5.35 -32.72
C ALA A 81 -4.63 6.46 -33.14
N ALA A 82 -4.81 7.68 -32.62
CA ALA A 82 -3.97 8.83 -32.96
C ALA A 82 -2.50 8.67 -32.52
N ASN A 83 -2.23 7.84 -31.50
CA ASN A 83 -0.89 7.64 -30.93
C ASN A 83 -0.30 6.24 -31.18
N GLN A 84 -0.91 5.43 -32.06
CA GLN A 84 -0.46 4.06 -32.37
C GLN A 84 -0.42 3.13 -31.14
N LEU A 85 -1.37 3.29 -30.21
CA LEU A 85 -1.48 2.51 -28.98
C LEU A 85 -2.66 1.51 -28.98
N THR A 86 -3.27 1.22 -30.13
CA THR A 86 -4.42 0.30 -30.22
C THR A 86 -4.13 -1.08 -29.63
N ALA A 87 -2.97 -1.66 -29.91
CA ALA A 87 -2.59 -2.95 -29.32
C ALA A 87 -2.49 -2.93 -27.79
N LEU A 88 -2.19 -1.78 -27.19
CA LEU A 88 -2.21 -1.61 -25.74
C LEU A 88 -3.65 -1.52 -25.24
N LEU A 89 -4.52 -0.77 -25.92
CA LEU A 89 -5.95 -0.72 -25.61
C LEU A 89 -6.61 -2.10 -25.64
N ASP A 90 -6.32 -2.90 -26.67
CA ASP A 90 -6.83 -4.27 -26.80
C ASP A 90 -6.45 -5.15 -25.60
N LYS A 91 -5.21 -5.00 -25.09
CA LYS A 91 -4.75 -5.69 -23.88
C LYS A 91 -5.52 -5.26 -22.63
N LEU A 92 -5.84 -3.97 -22.48
CA LEU A 92 -6.62 -3.47 -21.34
C LEU A 92 -8.04 -4.03 -21.33
N GLN A 93 -8.67 -4.06 -22.50
CA GLN A 93 -10.00 -4.60 -22.69
C GLN A 93 -10.03 -6.12 -22.46
N ALA A 94 -9.07 -6.85 -23.03
CA ALA A 94 -8.94 -8.30 -22.83
C ALA A 94 -8.67 -8.66 -21.36
N GLY A 95 -7.84 -7.86 -20.68
CA GLY A 95 -7.56 -7.99 -19.26
C GLY A 95 -8.72 -7.56 -18.34
N ARG A 96 -9.80 -6.98 -18.89
CA ARG A 96 -10.96 -6.47 -18.15
C ARG A 96 -10.56 -5.57 -16.99
N VAL A 97 -9.58 -4.69 -17.22
CA VAL A 97 -9.15 -3.74 -16.20
C VAL A 97 -10.37 -2.88 -15.81
N PRO A 98 -10.72 -2.77 -14.51
CA PRO A 98 -11.91 -2.04 -14.09
C PRO A 98 -11.69 -0.52 -14.18
N THR A 99 -12.75 0.26 -14.39
CA THR A 99 -12.71 1.72 -14.22
C THR A 99 -12.54 2.08 -12.74
N LEU A 100 -12.05 3.30 -12.43
CA LEU A 100 -11.84 3.76 -11.05
C LEU A 100 -13.09 3.62 -10.16
N GLU A 101 -14.28 3.76 -10.74
CA GLU A 101 -15.54 3.61 -10.00
C GLU A 101 -15.83 2.16 -9.58
N ALA A 102 -15.41 1.21 -10.41
CA ALA A 102 -15.58 -0.22 -10.22
C ALA A 102 -14.41 -0.86 -9.45
N VAL A 103 -13.29 -0.18 -9.26
CA VAL A 103 -12.15 -0.71 -8.50
C VAL A 103 -12.58 -1.04 -7.07
N ARG A 104 -12.33 -2.29 -6.68
CA ARG A 104 -12.44 -2.83 -5.31
C ARG A 104 -11.19 -3.67 -5.04
N PRO A 105 -10.14 -3.10 -4.40
CA PRO A 105 -8.87 -3.79 -4.23
C PRO A 105 -9.06 -5.05 -3.40
N SER A 106 -8.80 -6.21 -4.00
CA SER A 106 -8.91 -7.51 -3.31
C SER A 106 -7.58 -8.25 -3.28
N ALA A 107 -6.90 -8.35 -4.41
CA ALA A 107 -5.62 -9.06 -4.55
C ALA A 107 -4.66 -8.37 -5.56
N ILE A 108 -4.83 -7.06 -5.78
CA ILE A 108 -3.98 -6.27 -6.68
C ILE A 108 -3.54 -5.03 -5.91
N PRO A 109 -2.30 -5.01 -5.37
CA PRO A 109 -1.83 -3.85 -4.59
C PRO A 109 -1.88 -2.52 -5.36
N GLY A 110 -1.64 -2.55 -6.68
CA GLY A 110 -1.72 -1.37 -7.55
C GLY A 110 -3.11 -0.73 -7.63
N ASP A 111 -4.19 -1.47 -7.32
CA ASP A 111 -5.52 -0.87 -7.23
C ASP A 111 -5.63 0.09 -6.04
N ASN A 112 -4.89 -0.13 -4.95
CA ASN A 112 -4.80 0.84 -3.84
C ASN A 112 -4.15 2.13 -4.32
N ASP A 113 -3.03 2.02 -5.05
CA ASP A 113 -2.28 3.15 -5.57
C ASP A 113 -3.12 3.99 -6.53
N ALA A 114 -3.89 3.36 -7.42
CA ALA A 114 -4.82 4.04 -8.32
C ALA A 114 -5.90 4.82 -7.55
N LEU A 115 -6.48 4.23 -6.50
CA LEU A 115 -7.47 4.91 -5.67
C LEU A 115 -6.86 6.07 -4.85
N ILE A 116 -5.63 5.93 -4.37
CA ILE A 116 -4.88 7.01 -3.73
C ILE A 116 -4.65 8.16 -4.72
N GLY A 117 -4.27 7.85 -5.95
CA GLY A 117 -4.13 8.84 -7.02
C GLY A 117 -5.42 9.62 -7.26
N ALA A 118 -6.53 8.90 -7.39
CA ALA A 118 -7.86 9.50 -7.57
C ALA A 118 -8.27 10.39 -6.37
N TYR A 119 -7.93 9.98 -5.14
CA TYR A 119 -8.08 10.84 -3.97
C TYR A 119 -7.23 12.11 -4.07
N MET A 120 -5.95 12.00 -4.42
CA MET A 120 -5.05 13.16 -4.56
C MET A 120 -5.51 14.15 -5.64
N ALA A 121 -6.25 13.69 -6.64
CA ALA A 121 -6.85 14.54 -7.67
C ALA A 121 -8.13 15.25 -7.19
N SER A 122 -8.98 14.58 -6.41
CA SER A 122 -10.35 15.04 -6.12
C SER A 122 -10.62 15.46 -4.67
N GLY A 123 -9.92 14.89 -3.70
CA GLY A 123 -10.23 14.97 -2.26
C GLY A 123 -11.42 14.09 -1.83
N LYS A 124 -11.97 13.25 -2.71
CA LYS A 124 -13.15 12.42 -2.40
C LYS A 124 -12.78 11.21 -1.54
N THR A 125 -13.19 11.21 -0.28
CA THR A 125 -12.87 10.15 0.71
C THR A 125 -13.42 8.77 0.34
N VAL A 126 -14.41 8.67 -0.56
CA VAL A 126 -14.92 7.39 -1.08
C VAL A 126 -13.82 6.50 -1.68
N PHE A 127 -12.78 7.10 -2.27
CA PHE A 127 -11.65 6.33 -2.80
C PHE A 127 -10.84 5.67 -1.67
N ILE A 128 -10.65 6.39 -0.56
CA ILE A 128 -9.98 5.85 0.64
C ILE A 128 -10.85 4.79 1.32
N GLN A 129 -12.16 5.01 1.40
CA GLN A 129 -13.10 4.02 1.94
C GLN A 129 -13.00 2.68 1.18
N ARG A 130 -12.98 2.73 -0.16
CA ARG A 130 -12.84 1.52 -1.00
C ARG A 130 -11.54 0.77 -0.82
N ILE A 131 -10.43 1.47 -0.53
CA ILE A 131 -9.15 0.82 -0.17
C ILE A 131 -9.32 -0.01 1.10
N LEU A 132 -10.07 0.50 2.08
CA LEU A 132 -10.25 -0.13 3.38
C LEU A 132 -11.33 -1.22 3.37
N GLU A 133 -12.32 -1.16 2.47
CA GLU A 133 -13.45 -2.10 2.38
C GLU A 133 -13.04 -3.58 2.42
N ASN A 134 -11.89 -3.96 1.87
CA ASN A 134 -11.40 -5.35 1.88
C ASN A 134 -11.20 -5.92 3.31
N TYR A 135 -10.90 -5.08 4.30
CA TYR A 135 -10.78 -5.49 5.70
C TYR A 135 -12.09 -6.02 6.30
N THR A 136 -13.23 -5.53 5.82
CA THR A 136 -14.55 -5.95 6.34
C THR A 136 -14.86 -7.42 6.08
N SER A 137 -14.32 -7.99 4.99
CA SER A 137 -14.55 -9.38 4.56
C SER A 137 -13.32 -10.27 4.73
N ALA A 138 -12.24 -9.76 5.31
CA ALA A 138 -11.02 -10.52 5.56
C ALA A 138 -11.11 -11.23 6.92
N GLU A 139 -10.62 -12.48 6.94
CA GLU A 139 -10.51 -13.28 8.15
C GLU A 139 -9.52 -12.63 9.14
N ASP A 140 -9.78 -12.75 10.44
CA ASP A 140 -8.99 -12.11 11.50
C ASP A 140 -7.48 -12.40 11.40
N PRO A 141 -7.03 -13.66 11.14
CA PRO A 141 -5.59 -13.94 11.00
C PRO A 141 -4.96 -13.17 9.84
N MET A 142 -5.69 -12.99 8.73
CA MET A 142 -5.20 -12.24 7.57
C MET A 142 -5.16 -10.74 7.85
N VAL A 143 -6.15 -10.21 8.57
CA VAL A 143 -6.15 -8.81 9.03
C VAL A 143 -4.95 -8.56 9.94
N SER A 144 -4.74 -9.39 10.96
CA SER A 144 -3.60 -9.27 11.88
C SER A 144 -2.25 -9.36 11.15
N ASP A 145 -2.09 -10.34 10.25
CA ASP A 145 -0.85 -10.49 9.48
C ASP A 145 -0.62 -9.31 8.52
N ALA A 146 -1.68 -8.78 7.90
CA ALA A 146 -1.59 -7.61 7.04
C ALA A 146 -1.17 -6.36 7.81
N LEU A 147 -1.77 -6.12 8.98
CA LEU A 147 -1.39 -5.02 9.88
C LEU A 147 0.06 -5.18 10.34
N ARG A 148 0.47 -6.39 10.72
CA ARG A 148 1.85 -6.71 11.08
C ARG A 148 2.82 -6.37 9.98
N MET A 149 2.56 -6.82 8.75
CA MET A 149 3.39 -6.47 7.58
C MET A 149 3.40 -4.96 7.36
N ALA A 150 2.26 -4.28 7.47
CA ALA A 150 2.17 -2.83 7.27
C ALA A 150 3.01 -2.04 8.29
N TYR A 151 3.01 -2.44 9.57
CA TYR A 151 3.88 -1.83 10.59
C TYR A 151 5.37 -2.07 10.28
N MET A 152 5.72 -3.29 9.84
CA MET A 152 7.08 -3.61 9.41
C MET A 152 7.50 -2.77 8.20
N MET A 153 6.63 -2.60 7.20
CA MET A 153 6.85 -1.69 6.06
C MET A 153 7.06 -0.24 6.53
N SER A 154 6.23 0.23 7.47
CA SER A 154 6.35 1.59 7.99
C SER A 154 7.68 1.85 8.67
N LYS A 155 8.28 0.85 9.31
CA LYS A 155 9.51 1.02 10.10
C LYS A 155 10.79 0.66 9.36
N PHE A 156 10.75 -0.39 8.53
CA PHE A 156 11.92 -0.97 7.88
C PHE A 156 11.87 -0.85 6.35
N GLY A 157 10.79 -0.30 5.80
CA GLY A 157 10.62 -0.18 4.35
C GLY A 157 10.40 -1.55 3.69
N ASN A 158 10.76 -1.65 2.41
CA ASN A 158 10.44 -2.80 1.57
C ASN A 158 11.16 -4.09 1.97
N THR A 159 12.21 -4.02 2.78
CA THR A 159 12.92 -5.22 3.27
C THR A 159 12.16 -5.90 4.39
N LEU A 160 11.19 -5.23 5.04
CA LEU A 160 10.46 -5.74 6.21
C LEU A 160 11.38 -6.25 7.33
N THR A 161 12.62 -5.79 7.38
CA THR A 161 13.68 -6.44 8.16
C THR A 161 14.51 -5.40 8.90
N PRO A 162 14.62 -5.51 10.23
CA PRO A 162 15.53 -4.67 11.01
C PRO A 162 16.99 -4.95 10.62
N LYS A 163 17.83 -3.91 10.73
CA LYS A 163 19.27 -4.06 10.49
C LYS A 163 19.86 -5.14 11.42
N GLY A 164 20.59 -6.09 10.83
CA GLY A 164 21.27 -7.16 11.57
C GLY A 164 20.42 -8.38 11.85
N ARG A 165 19.25 -8.51 11.18
CA ARG A 165 18.42 -9.71 11.15
C ARG A 165 18.24 -10.21 9.72
N ASP A 166 17.81 -11.46 9.60
CA ASP A 166 17.54 -12.09 8.31
C ASP A 166 16.17 -11.66 7.76
N ASP A 167 16.07 -11.53 6.44
CA ASP A 167 14.81 -11.26 5.74
C ASP A 167 13.98 -12.54 5.64
N VAL A 168 13.11 -12.74 6.63
CA VAL A 168 12.29 -13.95 6.78
C VAL A 168 10.80 -13.70 6.60
N MET A 169 10.31 -12.48 6.83
CA MET A 169 8.87 -12.22 6.87
C MET A 169 8.20 -12.44 5.51
N THR A 170 8.80 -11.99 4.41
CA THR A 170 8.23 -12.21 3.07
C THR A 170 8.13 -13.70 2.74
N LYS A 171 9.15 -14.47 3.12
CA LYS A 171 9.19 -15.92 2.93
C LYS A 171 8.11 -16.61 3.79
N ALA A 172 8.03 -16.25 5.07
CA ALA A 172 7.02 -16.78 5.99
C ALA A 172 5.59 -16.47 5.52
N ALA A 173 5.36 -15.27 4.98
CA ALA A 173 4.07 -14.89 4.39
C ALA A 173 3.75 -15.74 3.15
N CYS A 174 4.72 -15.95 2.26
CA CYS A 174 4.51 -16.82 1.10
C CYS A 174 4.19 -18.27 1.52
N GLU A 175 4.86 -18.80 2.54
CA GLU A 175 4.61 -20.15 3.05
C GLU A 175 3.22 -20.26 3.68
N LYS A 176 2.88 -19.36 4.62
CA LYS A 176 1.59 -19.33 5.32
C LYS A 176 0.40 -19.17 4.36
N TYR A 177 0.54 -18.31 3.35
CA TYR A 177 -0.49 -18.03 2.36
C TYR A 177 -0.28 -18.78 1.03
N GLN A 178 0.57 -19.80 1.04
CA GLN A 178 0.76 -20.76 -0.06
C GLN A 178 1.02 -20.11 -1.42
N CYS A 179 1.90 -19.11 -1.51
CA CYS A 179 2.03 -18.26 -2.72
C CYS A 179 2.35 -19.03 -4.01
N LYS A 180 2.94 -20.23 -3.90
CA LYS A 180 3.22 -21.14 -5.03
C LYS A 180 1.98 -21.92 -5.51
N ALA A 181 1.06 -22.26 -4.62
CA ALA A 181 -0.15 -23.04 -4.92
C ALA A 181 -1.37 -22.14 -5.12
N ASP A 182 -1.51 -21.08 -4.32
CA ASP A 182 -2.58 -20.09 -4.38
C ASP A 182 -1.98 -18.68 -4.25
N SER A 183 -1.60 -18.11 -5.39
CA SER A 183 -1.05 -16.75 -5.43
C SER A 183 -2.07 -15.67 -5.08
N GLN A 184 -3.37 -15.95 -5.05
CA GLN A 184 -4.40 -14.96 -4.73
C GLN A 184 -4.43 -14.64 -3.23
N LYS A 185 -4.31 -15.64 -2.36
CA LYS A 185 -4.27 -15.43 -0.90
C LYS A 185 -3.10 -14.56 -0.47
N PHE A 186 -1.90 -14.87 -0.98
CA PHE A 186 -0.72 -14.06 -0.71
C PHE A 186 -0.86 -12.63 -1.26
N ARG A 187 -1.38 -12.47 -2.48
CA ARG A 187 -1.64 -11.14 -3.04
C ARG A 187 -2.71 -10.36 -2.28
N ARG A 188 -3.73 -11.01 -1.72
CA ARG A 188 -4.72 -10.37 -0.84
C ARG A 188 -4.09 -9.85 0.44
N LEU A 189 -3.21 -10.64 1.09
CA LEU A 189 -2.42 -10.17 2.23
C LEU A 189 -1.61 -8.92 1.88
N LEU A 190 -0.86 -8.94 0.77
CA LEU A 190 -0.08 -7.79 0.32
C LEU A 190 -0.95 -6.56 0.02
N THR A 191 -2.15 -6.78 -0.54
CA THR A 191 -3.11 -5.70 -0.84
C THR A 191 -3.64 -5.06 0.44
N LEU A 192 -3.97 -5.85 1.47
CA LEU A 192 -4.38 -5.33 2.77
C LEU A 192 -3.23 -4.59 3.46
N ALA A 193 -2.03 -5.18 3.47
CA ALA A 193 -0.85 -4.58 4.11
C ALA A 193 -0.50 -3.22 3.47
N SER A 194 -0.45 -3.16 2.13
CA SER A 194 -0.18 -1.92 1.42
C SER A 194 -1.28 -0.88 1.60
N ALA A 195 -2.56 -1.30 1.68
CA ALA A 195 -3.69 -0.42 1.97
C ALA A 195 -3.51 0.30 3.31
N PHE A 196 -3.21 -0.43 4.39
CA PHE A 196 -3.02 0.17 5.71
C PHE A 196 -1.75 1.03 5.76
N TRP A 197 -0.62 0.51 5.27
CA TRP A 197 0.65 1.25 5.28
C TRP A 197 0.55 2.58 4.53
N SER A 198 0.00 2.56 3.31
CA SER A 198 -0.11 3.76 2.48
C SER A 198 -1.08 4.80 3.08
N THR A 199 -2.27 4.38 3.52
CA THR A 199 -3.24 5.28 4.15
C THR A 199 -2.74 5.84 5.48
N GLN A 200 -2.08 5.01 6.32
CA GLN A 200 -1.44 5.47 7.55
C GLN A 200 -0.32 6.48 7.26
N SER A 201 0.57 6.20 6.30
CA SER A 201 1.65 7.11 5.94
C SER A 201 1.14 8.47 5.46
N LEU A 202 0.10 8.47 4.61
CA LEU A 202 -0.51 9.69 4.08
C LEU A 202 -1.33 10.45 5.13
N SER A 203 -1.92 9.76 6.11
CA SER A 203 -2.71 10.37 7.19
C SER A 203 -1.92 11.40 8.01
N ALA A 204 -0.60 11.29 8.06
CA ALA A 204 0.27 12.25 8.76
C ALA A 204 0.23 13.67 8.16
N LYS A 205 -0.21 13.81 6.90
CA LYS A 205 -0.24 15.08 6.16
C LYS A 205 -1.63 15.42 5.59
N ASP A 206 -2.61 14.54 5.80
CA ASP A 206 -3.94 14.67 5.22
C ASP A 206 -5.05 14.25 6.21
N GLU A 207 -5.76 15.26 6.74
CA GLU A 207 -6.83 15.03 7.72
C GLU A 207 -8.03 14.26 7.16
N GLY A 208 -8.27 14.34 5.84
CA GLY A 208 -9.35 13.57 5.20
C GLY A 208 -9.05 12.07 5.22
N ILE A 209 -7.81 11.69 4.90
CA ILE A 209 -7.34 10.30 5.02
C ILE A 209 -7.34 9.86 6.48
N LYS A 210 -6.81 10.68 7.38
CA LYS A 210 -6.72 10.38 8.82
C LYS A 210 -8.09 10.11 9.44
N THR A 211 -9.05 10.98 9.19
CA THR A 211 -10.42 10.83 9.69
C THR A 211 -11.08 9.59 9.10
N THR A 212 -10.95 9.37 7.78
CA THR A 212 -11.52 8.20 7.11
C THR A 212 -10.96 6.88 7.65
N LEU A 213 -9.63 6.80 7.85
CA LEU A 213 -8.96 5.63 8.39
C LEU A 213 -9.39 5.35 9.84
N SER A 214 -9.38 6.38 10.69
CA SER A 214 -9.79 6.28 12.09
C SER A 214 -11.25 5.84 12.22
N ASP A 215 -12.16 6.49 11.50
CA ASP A 215 -13.59 6.18 11.53
C ASP A 215 -13.87 4.76 11.03
N PHE A 216 -13.17 4.31 9.99
CA PHE A 216 -13.37 2.96 9.44
C PHE A 216 -13.08 1.88 10.49
N PHE A 217 -11.93 1.94 11.14
CA PHE A 217 -11.57 0.97 12.19
C PHE A 217 -12.40 1.17 13.46
N ALA A 218 -12.77 2.40 13.82
CA ALA A 218 -13.56 2.66 15.03
C ALA A 218 -15.00 2.14 14.95
N ARG A 219 -15.58 2.03 13.74
CA ARG A 219 -16.96 1.58 13.52
C ARG A 219 -17.14 0.06 13.60
N ASP A 220 -16.07 -0.71 13.43
CA ASP A 220 -16.08 -2.17 13.53
C ASP A 220 -15.25 -2.60 14.76
N ALA A 221 -15.93 -3.08 15.80
CA ALA A 221 -15.29 -3.48 17.06
C ALA A 221 -14.21 -4.56 16.85
N ARG A 222 -14.46 -5.52 15.95
CA ARG A 222 -13.50 -6.58 15.62
C ARG A 222 -12.23 -5.99 15.02
N LEU A 223 -12.37 -5.12 14.02
CA LEU A 223 -11.21 -4.48 13.38
C LEU A 223 -10.46 -3.55 14.35
N LYS A 224 -11.19 -2.82 15.20
CA LYS A 224 -10.60 -1.98 16.26
C LYS A 224 -9.72 -2.80 17.21
N ASP A 225 -10.22 -3.95 17.67
CA ASP A 225 -9.52 -4.82 18.61
C ASP A 225 -8.29 -5.46 17.97
N LEU A 226 -8.40 -5.94 16.73
CA LEU A 226 -7.27 -6.47 15.96
C LEU A 226 -6.19 -5.41 15.74
N LEU A 227 -6.59 -4.18 15.39
CA LEU A 227 -5.67 -3.05 15.23
C LEU A 227 -4.92 -2.74 16.53
N ALA A 228 -5.64 -2.64 17.65
CA ALA A 228 -5.03 -2.38 18.95
C ALA A 228 -4.07 -3.50 19.38
N ALA A 229 -4.45 -4.76 19.15
CA ALA A 229 -3.64 -5.93 19.48
C ALA A 229 -2.32 -5.95 18.68
N GLU A 230 -2.38 -5.74 17.36
CA GLU A 230 -1.17 -5.71 16.53
C GLU A 230 -0.31 -4.47 16.79
N GLN A 231 -0.91 -3.32 17.11
CA GLN A 231 -0.15 -2.14 17.53
C GLN A 231 0.66 -2.43 18.81
N ALA A 232 0.05 -3.09 19.79
CA ALA A 232 0.74 -3.48 21.03
C ALA A 232 1.83 -4.54 20.77
N ALA A 233 1.53 -5.56 19.95
CA ALA A 233 2.50 -6.59 19.57
C ALA A 233 3.71 -5.99 18.84
N PHE A 234 3.48 -5.04 17.91
CA PHE A 234 4.54 -4.33 17.22
C PHE A 234 5.38 -3.47 18.18
N GLY A 235 4.77 -2.83 19.17
CA GLY A 235 5.49 -2.12 20.23
C GLY A 235 6.45 -3.04 21.00
N ASN A 236 5.97 -4.23 21.39
CA ASN A 236 6.81 -5.23 22.05
C ASN A 236 7.94 -5.74 21.14
N TYR A 237 7.64 -5.96 19.85
CA TYR A 237 8.64 -6.31 18.85
C TYR A 237 9.74 -5.25 18.77
N MET A 238 9.40 -3.96 18.70
CA MET A 238 10.38 -2.88 18.66
C MET A 238 11.28 -2.88 19.91
N THR A 239 10.71 -3.13 21.09
CA THR A 239 11.51 -3.30 22.32
C THR A 239 12.44 -4.49 22.24
N ALA A 240 11.98 -5.65 21.74
CA ALA A 240 12.84 -6.81 21.55
C ALA A 240 14.02 -6.51 20.61
N ILE A 241 13.77 -5.84 19.49
CA ILE A 241 14.82 -5.43 18.53
C ILE A 241 15.84 -4.49 19.18
N MET A 242 15.42 -3.52 19.99
CA MET A 242 16.34 -2.62 20.70
C MET A 242 17.23 -3.38 21.69
N LEU A 243 16.67 -4.32 22.45
CA LEU A 243 17.43 -5.13 23.42
C LEU A 243 18.41 -6.08 22.71
N ILE A 244 18.00 -6.72 21.62
CA ILE A 244 18.89 -7.55 20.79
C ILE A 244 20.07 -6.71 20.30
N ALA A 245 19.82 -5.52 19.76
CA ALA A 245 20.87 -4.63 19.28
C ALA A 245 21.82 -4.17 20.40
N THR A 246 21.28 -3.93 21.60
CA THR A 246 22.06 -3.49 22.77
C THR A 246 22.99 -4.59 23.27
N PHE A 247 22.48 -5.82 23.38
CA PHE A 247 23.22 -6.94 23.97
C PHE A 247 24.06 -7.72 22.98
N LYS A 248 23.86 -7.56 21.66
CA LYS A 248 24.60 -8.33 20.63
C LYS A 248 26.12 -8.40 20.91
N ASP A 249 26.71 -7.24 21.23
CA ASP A 249 28.17 -7.08 21.38
C ASP A 249 28.59 -6.70 22.81
N LYS A 250 27.65 -6.64 23.77
CA LYS A 250 27.88 -6.12 25.14
C LYS A 250 27.34 -7.04 26.24
N ARG A 251 27.44 -8.36 26.03
CA ARG A 251 26.99 -9.36 27.00
C ARG A 251 28.09 -9.63 28.02
N GLU A 252 27.83 -9.29 29.26
CA GLU A 252 28.70 -9.46 30.43
C GLU A 252 27.97 -10.26 31.52
N GLY A 253 27.42 -11.43 31.15
CA GLY A 253 26.85 -12.38 32.12
C GLY A 253 25.61 -13.14 31.63
N ALA A 254 25.30 -14.21 32.35
CA ALA A 254 24.25 -15.17 32.00
C ALA A 254 22.85 -14.54 31.85
N ASP A 255 22.55 -13.49 32.62
CA ASP A 255 21.25 -12.79 32.54
C ASP A 255 21.09 -12.01 31.23
N GLN A 256 22.17 -11.40 30.74
CA GLN A 256 22.17 -10.67 29.48
C GLN A 256 22.14 -11.64 28.28
N ASP A 257 22.85 -12.78 28.37
CA ASP A 257 22.77 -13.86 27.38
C ASP A 257 21.34 -14.41 27.27
N ARG A 258 20.73 -14.75 28.41
CA ARG A 258 19.35 -15.23 28.48
C ARG A 258 18.36 -14.21 27.92
N THR A 259 18.54 -12.92 28.26
CA THR A 259 17.67 -11.85 27.74
C THR A 259 17.80 -11.72 26.22
N TYR A 260 19.03 -11.74 25.69
CA TYR A 260 19.28 -11.70 24.25
C TYR A 260 18.60 -12.86 23.53
N GLU A 261 18.77 -14.10 24.01
CA GLU A 261 18.17 -15.30 23.41
C GLU A 261 16.64 -15.24 23.40
N LEU A 262 16.04 -14.85 24.53
CA LEU A 262 14.59 -14.72 24.66
C LEU A 262 14.03 -13.65 23.71
N MET A 263 14.66 -12.49 23.63
CA MET A 263 14.23 -11.42 22.72
C MET A 263 14.40 -11.85 21.27
N ASN A 264 15.51 -12.51 20.94
CA ASN A 264 15.77 -13.01 19.59
C ASN A 264 14.72 -14.04 19.15
N LYS A 265 14.36 -14.98 20.03
CA LYS A 265 13.29 -15.96 19.79
C LYS A 265 11.94 -15.28 19.58
N SER A 266 11.63 -14.27 20.39
CA SER A 266 10.34 -13.59 20.35
C SER A 266 10.17 -12.72 19.11
N ALA A 267 11.23 -12.00 18.73
CA ALA A 267 11.30 -11.30 17.46
C ALA A 267 11.12 -12.28 16.28
N SER A 268 11.75 -13.46 16.35
CA SER A 268 11.61 -14.49 15.31
C SER A 268 10.17 -15.02 15.20
N ILE A 269 9.48 -15.28 16.32
CA ILE A 269 8.07 -15.70 16.30
C ILE A 269 7.20 -14.64 15.62
N TYR A 270 7.37 -13.37 15.97
CA TYR A 270 6.62 -12.26 15.36
C TYR A 270 6.89 -12.15 13.84
N GLU A 271 8.15 -12.29 13.44
CA GLU A 271 8.57 -12.26 12.03
C GLU A 271 8.01 -13.43 11.20
N HIS A 272 7.75 -14.57 11.84
CA HIS A 272 7.15 -15.76 11.22
C HIS A 272 5.62 -15.82 11.36
N PHE A 273 4.99 -14.68 11.68
CA PHE A 273 3.55 -14.57 11.86
C PHE A 273 2.93 -15.43 12.98
N GLY A 274 3.71 -15.71 14.02
CA GLY A 274 3.14 -16.11 15.31
C GLY A 274 2.34 -14.97 15.93
N THR A 275 1.37 -15.31 16.76
CA THR A 275 0.53 -14.31 17.43
C THR A 275 1.36 -13.45 18.38
N GLY A 276 0.91 -12.22 18.65
CA GLY A 276 1.56 -11.36 19.65
C GLY A 276 1.61 -12.00 21.04
N LYS A 277 0.63 -12.85 21.36
CA LYS A 277 0.59 -13.65 22.59
C LYS A 277 1.71 -14.69 22.61
N GLU A 278 1.83 -15.52 21.57
CA GLU A 278 2.93 -16.50 21.47
C GLU A 278 4.31 -15.84 21.48
N ALA A 279 4.43 -14.69 20.82
CA ALA A 279 5.70 -13.95 20.75
C ALA A 279 6.07 -13.31 22.09
N PHE A 280 5.12 -12.74 22.85
CA PHE A 280 5.44 -11.83 23.95
C PHE A 280 4.81 -12.12 25.32
N GLU A 281 3.90 -13.09 25.43
CA GLU A 281 3.34 -13.50 26.74
C GLU A 281 4.39 -14.09 27.71
N PRO A 282 5.45 -14.79 27.27
CA PRO A 282 6.53 -15.25 28.16
C PRO A 282 7.24 -14.13 28.96
N PHE A 283 7.00 -12.86 28.64
CA PHE A 283 7.58 -11.70 29.33
C PHE A 283 6.67 -11.06 30.38
N ILE A 284 5.37 -11.36 30.38
CA ILE A 284 4.44 -10.78 31.37
C ILE A 284 4.79 -11.30 32.79
N SER A 285 5.32 -12.51 32.89
CA SER A 285 5.80 -13.11 34.14
C SER A 285 7.15 -12.58 34.64
N LEU A 286 7.91 -11.83 33.83
CA LEU A 286 9.19 -11.21 34.23
C LEU A 286 9.01 -9.81 34.83
N LYS A 287 7.78 -9.28 34.86
CA LYS A 287 7.43 -8.00 35.50
C LYS A 287 7.01 -8.14 36.98
N LYS A 288 7.28 -9.29 37.62
CA LYS A 288 7.04 -9.50 39.05
C LYS A 288 8.36 -9.63 39.80
#